data_AF-A0A7V1BZM8-F1
#
_entry.id   AF-A0A7V1BZM8-F1
#
_cell.length_a   1.000
_cell.length_b   1.000
_cell.length_c   1.000
_cell.angle_alpha   90.00
_cell.angle_beta   90.00
_cell.angle_gamma   90.00
#
_symmetry.space_group_name_H-M   'P 1'
#
loop_
_entity.id
_entity.type
_entity.pdbx_description
1 polymer ?
#
loop_
_entity_poly.entity_id
_entity_poly.type
_entity_poly.pdbx_seq_one_letter_code
_entity_poly.pdbx_strand_id
1 'polypeptide(L)'
;MESQRIISLGPAEIRQALKVAKARYERHRNSSYAHYPNAPVGHLRGALGEQAVKKWLEGLGCSFEDRALVGKDSPPDFLVRGAQGQLGIEVKTWSSAHWERLGRCISPKQYELFSQNNVDILLWAILDEIDEEGRGFLGRNDQPWEEIERKLEEVIDEGLEVILPGWVWLVEVEEWGEARLTGYPGREILNHQAPNEGQPIVRLERLLKRYYKI
;
A
#
# COMPACT_ATOMS: atom_id res chain seq x y z
N MET A 1 21.45 9.38 6.51
CA MET A 1 20.05 9.11 6.89
C MET A 1 19.20 9.33 5.66
N GLU A 2 18.85 8.26 4.96
CA GLU A 2 17.68 8.25 4.08
C GLU A 2 16.95 6.96 4.42
N SER A 3 16.08 7.01 5.42
CA SER A 3 15.28 5.85 5.85
C SER A 3 14.00 5.71 5.03
N GLN A 4 13.65 6.72 4.23
CA GLN A 4 12.38 6.85 3.52
C GLN A 4 12.60 7.22 2.06
N ARG A 5 11.55 7.07 1.24
CA ARG A 5 11.50 7.54 -0.15
C ARG A 5 10.30 8.42 -0.35
N ILE A 6 10.49 9.52 -1.06
CA ILE A 6 9.42 10.40 -1.51
C ILE A 6 9.21 10.11 -2.99
N ILE A 7 7.98 9.76 -3.35
CA ILE A 7 7.58 9.46 -4.72
C ILE A 7 6.59 10.52 -5.18
N SER A 8 6.99 11.32 -6.16
CA SER A 8 6.13 12.32 -6.77
C SER A 8 5.27 11.69 -7.87
N LEU A 9 3.94 11.77 -7.72
CA LEU A 9 2.94 11.37 -8.70
C LEU A 9 2.58 12.56 -9.56
N GLY A 10 2.62 12.39 -10.89
CA GLY A 10 2.18 13.41 -11.83
C GLY A 10 0.71 13.22 -12.22
N PRO A 11 0.21 14.07 -13.13
CA PRO A 11 -1.19 14.02 -13.57
C PRO A 11 -1.63 12.66 -14.10
N ALA A 12 -0.76 11.95 -14.82
CA ALA A 12 -1.09 10.66 -15.42
C ALA A 12 -1.32 9.59 -14.34
N GLU A 13 -0.44 9.51 -13.34
CA GLU A 13 -0.57 8.56 -12.23
C GLU A 13 -1.79 8.88 -11.36
N ILE A 14 -2.04 10.16 -11.10
CA ILE A 14 -3.19 10.61 -10.31
C ILE A 14 -4.51 10.24 -11.01
N ARG A 15 -4.64 10.50 -12.32
CA ARG A 15 -5.82 10.10 -13.11
C ARG A 15 -6.00 8.58 -13.13
N GLN A 16 -4.91 7.83 -13.20
CA GLN A 16 -4.96 6.37 -13.15
C GLN A 16 -5.43 5.86 -11.78
N ALA A 17 -4.94 6.44 -10.68
CA ALA A 17 -5.40 6.13 -9.33
C ALA A 17 -6.89 6.39 -9.17
N LEU A 18 -7.38 7.54 -9.66
CA LEU A 18 -8.81 7.90 -9.64
C LEU A 18 -9.66 6.86 -10.39
N LYS A 19 -9.23 6.43 -11.58
CA LYS A 19 -9.93 5.41 -12.36
C LYS A 19 -10.03 4.07 -11.61
N VAL A 20 -8.93 3.61 -11.01
CA VAL A 20 -8.89 2.37 -10.23
C VAL A 20 -9.78 2.49 -8.99
N ALA A 21 -9.71 3.60 -8.27
CA ALA A 21 -10.48 3.86 -7.07
C ALA A 21 -12.00 3.84 -7.34
N LYS A 22 -12.45 4.51 -8.41
CA LYS A 22 -13.86 4.48 -8.84
C LYS A 22 -14.33 3.06 -9.16
N ALA A 23 -13.53 2.30 -9.91
CA ALA A 23 -13.88 0.93 -10.28
C ALA A 23 -13.96 -0.01 -9.06
N ARG A 24 -13.08 0.16 -8.05
CA ARG A 24 -13.14 -0.58 -6.79
C ARG A 24 -14.35 -0.16 -5.94
N TYR A 25 -14.58 1.14 -5.81
CA TYR A 25 -15.73 1.66 -5.07
C TYR A 25 -17.05 1.10 -5.61
N GLU A 26 -17.27 1.17 -6.93
CA GLU A 26 -18.51 0.67 -7.55
C GLU A 26 -18.70 -0.84 -7.33
N ARG A 27 -17.63 -1.63 -7.42
CA ARG A 27 -17.69 -3.09 -7.15
C ARG A 27 -18.06 -3.40 -5.70
N HIS A 28 -17.63 -2.57 -4.76
CA HIS A 28 -17.83 -2.81 -3.34
C HIS A 28 -18.95 -1.97 -2.71
N ARG A 29 -19.61 -1.08 -3.46
CA ARG A 29 -20.60 -0.10 -2.93
C ARG A 29 -21.73 -0.74 -2.12
N ASN A 30 -22.10 -1.97 -2.48
CA ASN A 30 -23.15 -2.76 -1.82
C ASN A 30 -22.61 -3.81 -0.84
N SER A 31 -21.29 -3.87 -0.63
CA SER A 31 -20.69 -4.85 0.27
C SER A 31 -20.93 -4.43 1.73
N SER A 32 -21.71 -5.21 2.45
CA SER A 32 -21.95 -5.05 3.89
C SER A 32 -20.78 -5.56 4.76
N TYR A 33 -19.70 -6.03 4.15
CA TYR A 33 -18.64 -6.82 4.80
C TYR A 33 -17.42 -6.02 5.28
N ALA A 34 -17.39 -4.69 5.06
CA ALA A 34 -16.25 -3.86 5.42
C ALA A 34 -16.37 -3.33 6.86
N HIS A 35 -15.29 -3.46 7.65
CA HIS A 35 -15.17 -2.88 8.99
C HIS A 35 -15.08 -1.35 8.99
N TYR A 36 -14.80 -0.74 7.84
CA TYR A 36 -14.80 0.70 7.63
C TYR A 36 -15.87 1.08 6.60
N PRO A 37 -16.44 2.29 6.70
CA PRO A 37 -17.33 2.80 5.67
C PRO A 37 -16.66 2.69 4.31
N ASN A 38 -17.35 2.10 3.34
CA ASN A 38 -16.88 2.09 1.97
C ASN A 38 -16.93 3.53 1.42
N ALA A 39 -15.83 4.26 1.59
CA ALA A 39 -15.71 5.68 1.31
C ALA A 39 -14.90 5.91 0.04
N PRO A 40 -15.38 6.74 -0.92
CA PRO A 40 -14.63 7.12 -2.12
C PRO A 40 -13.19 7.56 -1.84
N VAL A 41 -13.01 8.42 -0.83
CA VAL A 41 -11.70 8.94 -0.39
C VAL A 41 -10.76 7.82 0.06
N GLY A 42 -11.27 6.81 0.77
CA GLY A 42 -10.47 5.67 1.20
C GLY A 42 -9.93 4.85 0.03
N HIS A 43 -10.76 4.62 -1.00
CA HIS A 43 -10.32 3.97 -2.23
C HIS A 43 -9.30 4.78 -3.00
N LEU A 44 -9.50 6.10 -3.10
CA LEU A 44 -8.58 6.99 -3.79
C LEU A 44 -7.21 7.03 -3.09
N ARG A 45 -7.20 7.19 -1.76
CA ARG A 45 -5.97 7.11 -0.95
C ARG A 45 -5.22 5.80 -1.18
N GLY A 46 -5.92 4.68 -1.12
CA GLY A 46 -5.33 3.36 -1.41
C GLY A 46 -4.67 3.32 -2.79
N ALA A 47 -5.44 3.69 -3.82
CA ALA A 47 -4.98 3.70 -5.21
C ALA A 47 -3.78 4.64 -5.46
N LEU A 48 -3.72 5.80 -4.80
CA LEU A 48 -2.58 6.72 -4.90
C LEU A 48 -1.31 6.11 -4.32
N GLY A 49 -1.39 5.45 -3.16
CA GLY A 49 -0.24 4.74 -2.60
C GLY A 49 0.22 3.57 -3.48
N GLU A 50 -0.71 2.83 -4.09
CA GLU A 50 -0.37 1.80 -5.08
C GLU A 50 0.33 2.38 -6.30
N GLN A 51 -0.13 3.52 -6.85
CA GLN A 51 0.57 4.18 -7.96
C GLN A 51 1.98 4.64 -7.58
N ALA A 52 2.18 5.10 -6.34
CA ALA A 52 3.52 5.47 -5.86
C ALA A 52 4.44 4.26 -5.76
N VAL A 53 3.96 3.14 -5.23
CA VAL A 53 4.72 1.88 -5.16
C VAL A 53 5.04 1.37 -6.57
N LYS A 54 4.08 1.42 -7.50
CA LYS A 54 4.29 1.08 -8.90
C LYS A 54 5.42 1.90 -9.52
N LYS A 55 5.34 3.24 -9.44
CA LYS A 55 6.35 4.15 -9.98
C LYS A 55 7.73 3.92 -9.35
N TRP A 56 7.77 3.62 -8.06
CA TRP A 56 9.00 3.25 -7.36
C TRP A 56 9.59 1.93 -7.90
N LEU A 57 8.79 0.88 -8.05
CA LEU A 57 9.23 -0.40 -8.63
C LEU A 57 9.73 -0.25 -10.08
N GLU A 58 9.05 0.55 -10.89
CA GLU A 58 9.49 0.91 -12.26
C GLU A 58 10.84 1.63 -12.22
N GLY A 59 11.02 2.60 -11.30
CA GLY A 59 12.28 3.30 -11.12
C GLY A 59 13.44 2.40 -10.65
N LEU A 60 13.14 1.30 -9.96
CA LEU A 60 14.13 0.28 -9.61
C LEU A 60 14.48 -0.66 -10.79
N GLY A 61 13.65 -0.68 -11.83
CA GLY A 61 13.76 -1.61 -12.95
C GLY A 61 13.29 -3.03 -12.60
N CYS A 62 12.35 -3.17 -11.67
CA CYS A 62 11.77 -4.46 -11.31
C CYS A 62 10.78 -4.94 -12.38
N SER A 63 10.70 -6.25 -12.59
CA SER A 63 9.63 -6.88 -13.37
C SER A 63 8.51 -7.28 -12.42
N PHE A 64 7.30 -6.77 -12.61
CA PHE A 64 6.18 -7.04 -11.70
C PHE A 64 4.81 -7.08 -12.41
N GLU A 65 3.85 -7.79 -11.80
CA GLU A 65 2.42 -7.75 -12.14
C GLU A 65 1.71 -6.77 -11.19
N ASP A 66 1.07 -5.74 -11.76
CA ASP A 66 0.12 -4.85 -11.08
C ASP A 66 -1.26 -5.51 -11.10
N ARG A 67 -1.72 -6.00 -9.93
CA ARG A 67 -2.93 -6.82 -9.85
C ARG A 67 -4.22 -6.03 -10.00
N ALA A 68 -4.18 -4.72 -9.71
CA ALA A 68 -5.30 -3.81 -9.92
C ALA A 68 -5.66 -3.71 -11.41
N LEU A 69 -4.65 -3.68 -12.29
CA LEU A 69 -4.86 -3.56 -13.74
C LEU A 69 -5.44 -4.83 -14.39
N VAL A 70 -5.23 -5.99 -13.79
CA VAL A 70 -5.79 -7.27 -14.27
C VAL A 70 -7.10 -7.65 -13.56
N GLY A 71 -7.70 -6.71 -12.82
CA GLY A 71 -9.02 -6.89 -12.18
C GLY A 71 -9.02 -7.85 -10.98
N LYS A 72 -7.85 -8.15 -10.41
CA LYS A 72 -7.74 -8.97 -9.20
C LYS A 72 -7.73 -8.04 -7.98
N ASP A 73 -8.83 -8.05 -7.22
CA ASP A 73 -8.95 -7.26 -5.99
C ASP A 73 -8.53 -8.01 -4.72
N SER A 74 -8.19 -9.29 -4.83
CA SER A 74 -7.56 -9.98 -3.72
C SER A 74 -6.08 -9.63 -3.63
N PRO A 75 -5.51 -9.54 -2.41
CA PRO A 75 -4.08 -9.37 -2.18
C PRO A 75 -3.23 -10.43 -2.91
N PRO A 76 -1.90 -10.20 -3.01
CA PRO A 76 -1.22 -8.90 -2.89
C PRO A 76 -1.60 -7.92 -4.02
N ASP A 77 -1.27 -6.65 -3.85
CA ASP A 77 -1.39 -5.61 -4.89
C ASP A 77 -0.36 -5.80 -6.02
N PHE A 78 0.86 -6.22 -5.69
CA PHE A 78 1.93 -6.47 -6.67
C PHE A 78 2.56 -7.85 -6.51
N LEU A 79 2.96 -8.44 -7.63
CA LEU A 79 3.81 -9.63 -7.69
C LEU A 79 5.11 -9.30 -8.41
N VAL A 80 6.21 -9.16 -7.68
CA VAL A 80 7.53 -8.86 -8.25
C VAL A 80 8.26 -10.15 -8.58
N ARG A 81 8.78 -10.29 -9.80
CA ARG A 81 9.49 -11.48 -10.28
C ARG A 81 10.99 -11.27 -10.25
N GLY A 82 11.71 -12.31 -9.85
CA GLY A 82 13.16 -12.29 -9.68
C GLY A 82 13.81 -13.66 -9.82
N ALA A 83 15.13 -13.70 -9.68
CA ALA A 83 15.91 -14.93 -9.71
C ALA A 83 15.54 -15.89 -8.56
N GLN A 84 15.01 -15.35 -7.46
CA GLN A 84 14.56 -16.11 -6.28
C GLN A 84 13.06 -16.49 -6.32
N GLY A 85 12.38 -16.23 -7.44
CA GLY A 85 10.95 -16.50 -7.59
C GLY A 85 10.11 -15.23 -7.58
N GLN A 86 8.96 -15.28 -6.91
CA GLN A 86 7.97 -14.21 -6.86
C GLN A 86 7.83 -13.66 -5.44
N LEU A 87 7.73 -12.34 -5.31
CA LEU A 87 7.49 -11.62 -4.06
C LEU A 87 6.15 -10.89 -4.13
N GLY A 88 5.22 -11.23 -3.24
CA GLY A 88 3.94 -10.57 -3.06
C GLY A 88 4.02 -9.35 -2.15
N ILE A 89 3.64 -8.19 -2.68
CA ILE A 89 3.63 -6.91 -1.97
C ILE A 89 2.20 -6.42 -1.82
N GLU A 90 1.73 -6.28 -0.58
CA GLU A 90 0.50 -5.56 -0.25
C GLU A 90 0.83 -4.14 0.19
N VAL A 91 0.09 -3.15 -0.33
CA VAL A 91 0.26 -1.74 0.01
C VAL A 91 -0.80 -1.32 1.03
N LYS A 92 -0.38 -0.48 1.98
CA LYS A 92 -1.29 0.18 2.92
C LYS A 92 -0.97 1.66 3.00
N THR A 93 -1.92 2.46 2.56
CA THR A 93 -1.79 3.92 2.50
C THR A 93 -2.53 4.60 3.64
N TRP A 94 -1.86 5.55 4.30
CA TRP A 94 -2.41 6.32 5.41
C TRP A 94 -2.07 7.81 5.28
N SER A 95 -2.80 8.66 6.01
CA SER A 95 -2.34 10.03 6.26
C SER A 95 -1.28 10.06 7.38
N SER A 96 -0.38 11.04 7.38
CA SER A 96 0.60 11.16 8.49
C SER A 96 -0.07 11.35 9.84
N ALA A 97 -1.21 12.06 9.88
CA ALA A 97 -2.02 12.26 11.08
C ALA A 97 -2.47 10.95 11.73
N HIS A 98 -2.57 9.87 10.94
CA HIS A 98 -2.92 8.54 11.42
C HIS A 98 -1.74 7.58 11.45
N TRP A 99 -0.51 8.01 11.18
CA TRP A 99 0.64 7.11 11.18
C TRP A 99 1.16 6.81 12.60
N GLU A 100 1.16 7.81 13.49
CA GLU A 100 1.69 7.78 14.86
C GLU A 100 3.07 7.09 15.08
N ARG A 101 3.72 7.39 16.22
CA ARG A 101 5.10 6.97 16.49
C ARG A 101 5.30 5.44 16.57
N LEU A 102 4.22 4.68 16.71
CA LEU A 102 4.25 3.22 16.92
C LEU A 102 3.93 2.42 15.65
N GLY A 103 3.65 3.09 14.52
CA GLY A 103 3.14 2.43 13.33
C GLY A 103 1.71 1.90 13.49
N ARG A 104 1.24 1.11 12.52
CA ARG A 104 -0.12 0.56 12.50
C ARG A 104 -0.11 -0.97 12.46
N CYS A 105 -1.10 -1.56 13.12
CA CYS A 105 -1.39 -2.98 13.05
C CYS A 105 -2.39 -3.27 11.93
N ILE A 106 -2.31 -4.48 11.37
CA ILE A 106 -3.38 -5.06 10.54
C ILE A 106 -4.34 -5.84 11.43
N SER A 107 -5.61 -5.91 11.05
CA SER A 107 -6.58 -6.75 11.76
C SER A 107 -6.26 -8.25 11.58
N PRO A 108 -6.62 -9.12 12.54
CA PRO A 108 -6.42 -10.57 12.39
C PRO A 108 -7.05 -11.15 11.11
N LYS A 109 -8.23 -10.65 10.72
CA LYS A 109 -8.90 -11.06 9.47
C LYS A 109 -8.11 -10.68 8.22
N GLN A 110 -7.44 -9.52 8.21
CA GLN A 110 -6.56 -9.14 7.11
C GLN A 110 -5.32 -10.03 7.07
N TYR A 111 -4.75 -10.37 8.23
CA TYR A 111 -3.63 -11.30 8.29
C TYR A 111 -3.98 -12.67 7.71
N GLU A 112 -5.14 -13.24 8.06
CA GLU A 112 -5.63 -14.49 7.46
C GLU A 112 -5.75 -14.37 5.93
N LEU A 113 -6.34 -13.29 5.44
CA LEU A 113 -6.46 -13.03 4.01
C LEU A 113 -5.09 -12.95 3.34
N PHE A 114 -4.13 -12.26 3.94
CA PHE A 114 -2.77 -12.11 3.42
C PHE A 114 -2.03 -13.43 3.36
N SER A 115 -2.12 -14.23 4.43
CA SER A 115 -1.54 -15.58 4.48
C SER A 115 -2.12 -16.50 3.39
N GLN A 116 -3.44 -16.45 3.17
CA GLN A 116 -4.11 -17.27 2.14
C GLN A 116 -3.81 -16.83 0.71
N ASN A 117 -3.33 -15.60 0.51
CA ASN A 117 -3.15 -15.02 -0.83
C ASN A 117 -1.67 -14.79 -1.21
N ASN A 118 -0.73 -15.38 -0.46
CA ASN A 118 0.72 -15.27 -0.71
C ASN A 118 1.20 -13.81 -0.70
N VAL A 119 0.80 -13.05 0.32
CA VAL A 119 1.40 -11.75 0.60
C VAL A 119 2.64 -11.97 1.47
N ASP A 120 3.80 -11.62 0.94
CA ASP A 120 5.06 -11.78 1.65
C ASP A 120 5.39 -10.54 2.50
N ILE A 121 5.15 -9.36 1.94
CA ILE A 121 5.44 -8.08 2.61
C ILE A 121 4.24 -7.14 2.62
N LEU A 122 4.17 -6.36 3.70
CA LEU A 122 3.33 -5.18 3.80
C LEU A 122 4.21 -3.94 3.61
N LEU A 123 3.94 -3.17 2.57
CA LEU A 123 4.62 -1.92 2.27
C LEU A 123 3.72 -0.75 2.68
N TRP A 124 4.25 0.10 3.55
CA TRP A 124 3.52 1.27 4.01
C TRP A 124 3.74 2.45 3.07
N ALA A 125 2.67 3.18 2.82
CA ALA A 125 2.68 4.45 2.11
C ALA A 125 1.99 5.51 2.98
N ILE A 126 2.55 6.71 3.00
CA ILE A 126 1.99 7.88 3.66
C ILE A 126 1.70 8.92 2.59
N LEU A 127 0.46 9.35 2.50
CA LEU A 127 0.02 10.45 1.66
C LEU A 127 -0.48 11.55 2.57
N ASP A 128 0.22 12.67 2.58
CA ASP A 128 -0.28 13.85 3.27
C ASP A 128 -1.31 14.55 2.39
N GLU A 129 -2.52 14.62 2.93
CA GLU A 129 -3.68 15.14 2.21
C GLU A 129 -3.90 16.61 2.49
N ILE A 130 -3.02 17.22 3.30
CA ILE A 130 -3.18 18.53 3.90
C ILE A 130 -2.18 19.47 3.20
N ASP A 131 -2.69 20.52 2.55
CA ASP A 131 -1.85 21.57 1.99
C ASP A 131 -1.20 22.46 3.07
N GLU A 132 -0.34 23.40 2.68
CA GLU A 132 0.33 24.33 3.60
C GLU A 132 -0.65 25.17 4.46
N GLU A 133 -1.91 25.30 4.00
CA GLU A 133 -2.98 26.05 4.66
C GLU A 133 -3.87 25.15 5.54
N GLY A 134 -3.55 23.85 5.66
CA GLY A 134 -4.30 22.92 6.51
C GLY A 134 -5.53 22.29 5.83
N ARG A 135 -5.69 22.44 4.51
CA ARG A 135 -6.88 21.95 3.78
C ARG A 135 -6.63 20.57 3.19
N GLY A 136 -7.60 19.68 3.44
CA GLY A 136 -7.65 18.34 2.87
C GLY A 136 -8.00 18.34 1.38
N PHE A 137 -7.07 18.06 0.45
CA PHE A 137 -7.38 18.02 -0.99
C PHE A 137 -8.17 16.77 -1.41
N LEU A 138 -8.03 15.65 -0.69
CA LEU A 138 -8.86 14.46 -0.91
C LEU A 138 -10.27 14.57 -0.29
N GLY A 139 -10.51 15.60 0.53
CA GLY A 139 -11.83 15.86 1.08
C GLY A 139 -12.23 14.94 2.25
N ARG A 140 -13.53 14.91 2.57
CA ARG A 140 -14.11 14.08 3.64
C ARG A 140 -14.57 12.73 3.10
N ASN A 141 -14.57 11.70 3.95
CA ASN A 141 -14.93 10.33 3.57
C ASN A 141 -16.35 10.19 2.99
N ASP A 142 -17.26 11.12 3.30
CA ASP A 142 -18.66 11.13 2.86
C ASP A 142 -18.90 11.94 1.58
N GLN A 143 -17.85 12.48 0.95
CA GLN A 143 -18.01 13.34 -0.21
C GLN A 143 -18.33 12.55 -1.49
N PRO A 144 -19.19 13.11 -2.37
CA PRO A 144 -19.46 12.52 -3.66
C PRO A 144 -18.24 12.63 -4.59
N TRP A 145 -18.15 11.74 -5.58
CA TRP A 145 -17.00 11.67 -6.50
C TRP A 145 -16.78 12.98 -7.25
N GLU A 146 -17.84 13.70 -7.60
CA GLU A 146 -17.77 14.96 -8.34
C GLU A 146 -17.02 16.04 -7.54
N GLU A 147 -17.18 16.06 -6.23
CA GLU A 147 -16.45 17.00 -5.38
C GLU A 147 -14.98 16.61 -5.24
N ILE A 148 -14.70 15.31 -5.09
CA ILE A 148 -13.35 14.77 -5.03
C ILE A 148 -12.59 15.09 -6.33
N GLU A 149 -13.21 14.86 -7.48
CA GLU A 149 -12.62 15.15 -8.79
C GLU A 149 -12.33 16.62 -8.96
N ARG A 150 -13.28 17.51 -8.61
CA ARG A 150 -13.06 18.95 -8.69
C ARG A 150 -11.84 19.38 -7.88
N LYS A 151 -11.73 18.93 -6.63
CA LYS A 151 -10.59 19.23 -5.76
C LYS A 151 -9.29 18.64 -6.30
N LEU A 152 -9.35 17.42 -6.86
CA LEU A 152 -8.17 16.78 -7.43
C LEU A 152 -7.66 17.53 -8.66
N GLU A 153 -8.55 17.99 -9.55
CA GLU A 153 -8.17 18.80 -10.71
C GLU A 153 -7.57 20.16 -10.32
N GLU A 154 -7.91 20.72 -9.15
CA GLU A 154 -7.29 21.95 -8.63
C GLU A 154 -5.81 21.75 -8.26
N VAL A 155 -5.38 20.53 -7.93
CA VAL A 155 -4.01 20.22 -7.47
C VAL A 155 -3.24 19.27 -8.38
N ILE A 156 -3.88 18.72 -9.41
CA ILE A 156 -3.31 17.61 -10.19
C ILE A 156 -2.03 17.97 -10.93
N ASP A 157 -1.93 19.22 -11.39
CA ASP A 157 -0.79 19.74 -12.13
C ASP A 157 0.43 20.01 -11.24
N GLU A 158 0.20 20.24 -9.95
CA GLU A 158 1.25 20.38 -8.93
C GLU A 158 1.86 19.02 -8.57
N GLY A 159 1.12 17.94 -8.82
CA GLY A 159 1.49 16.58 -8.45
C GLY A 159 1.28 16.32 -6.96
N LEU A 160 1.47 15.05 -6.56
CA LEU A 160 1.30 14.61 -5.17
C LEU A 160 2.53 13.85 -4.71
N GLU A 161 2.95 14.08 -3.47
CA GLU A 161 4.04 13.32 -2.86
C GLU A 161 3.50 12.21 -1.97
N VAL A 162 4.02 11.00 -2.19
CA VAL A 162 3.77 9.84 -1.34
C VAL A 162 5.09 9.41 -0.71
N ILE A 163 5.10 9.32 0.62
CA ILE A 163 6.26 8.86 1.39
C ILE A 163 6.15 7.34 1.58
N LEU A 164 7.20 6.61 1.25
CA LEU A 164 7.38 5.20 1.58
C LEU A 164 8.32 5.11 2.79
N PRO A 165 7.80 5.06 4.03
CA PRO A 165 8.64 5.10 5.22
C PRO A 165 9.36 3.77 5.49
N GLY A 166 8.78 2.66 5.05
CA GLY A 166 9.28 1.33 5.38
C GLY A 166 8.26 0.22 5.14
N TRP A 167 8.63 -0.98 5.55
CA TRP A 167 7.90 -2.21 5.25
C TRP A 167 8.10 -3.25 6.35
N VAL A 168 7.25 -4.29 6.35
CA VAL A 168 7.37 -5.42 7.27
C VAL A 168 7.13 -6.73 6.51
N TRP A 169 7.83 -7.78 6.92
CA TRP A 169 7.48 -9.14 6.51
C TRP A 169 6.18 -9.57 7.18
N LEU A 170 5.32 -10.25 6.43
CA LEU A 170 4.12 -10.91 6.95
C LEU A 170 4.31 -12.42 7.11
N VAL A 171 5.37 -12.95 6.51
CA VAL A 171 5.85 -14.32 6.71
C VAL A 171 7.20 -14.26 7.41
N GLU A 172 7.44 -15.09 8.43
CA GLU A 172 8.76 -15.15 9.04
C GLU A 172 9.75 -15.73 8.03
N VAL A 173 10.59 -14.87 7.48
CA VAL A 173 11.75 -15.25 6.68
C VAL A 173 12.90 -15.37 7.66
N GLU A 174 13.16 -16.58 8.17
CA GLU A 174 14.49 -16.88 8.73
C GLU A 174 15.46 -16.58 7.59
N GLU A 175 16.35 -15.60 7.80
CA GLU A 175 17.32 -15.13 6.82
C GLU A 175 17.85 -16.30 5.98
N TRP A 176 17.29 -16.50 4.79
CA TRP A 176 17.81 -17.44 3.80
C TRP A 176 17.79 -18.94 4.20
N GLY A 177 16.72 -19.43 4.83
CA GLY A 177 16.44 -20.87 5.01
C GLY A 177 14.95 -21.12 5.33
N GLU A 178 14.35 -22.14 4.70
CA GLU A 178 12.93 -22.56 4.70
C GLU A 178 11.89 -21.70 5.44
N ALA A 179 10.92 -21.17 4.69
CA ALA A 179 9.75 -20.47 5.22
C ALA A 179 8.98 -21.35 6.22
N ARG A 180 8.78 -20.85 7.45
CA ARG A 180 7.88 -21.47 8.42
C ARG A 180 6.61 -20.65 8.56
N LEU A 181 5.47 -21.34 8.53
CA LEU A 181 4.19 -20.79 8.95
C LEU A 181 4.27 -20.48 10.45
N THR A 182 4.21 -19.19 10.81
CA THR A 182 3.97 -18.80 12.19
C THR A 182 2.50 -19.04 12.53
N GLY A 183 2.23 -20.22 13.06
CA GLY A 183 0.93 -20.65 13.57
C GLY A 183 0.88 -22.16 13.80
N TYR A 184 1.24 -22.62 15.01
CA TYR A 184 0.86 -23.96 15.45
C TYR A 184 -0.60 -23.96 15.92
N PRO A 185 -1.36 -25.05 15.70
CA PRO A 185 -2.71 -25.17 16.25
C PRO A 185 -2.65 -25.20 17.78
N GLY A 186 -3.33 -24.24 18.44
CA GLY A 186 -3.75 -24.41 19.83
C GLY A 186 -3.12 -23.53 20.91
N ARG A 187 -2.49 -22.38 20.62
CA ARG A 187 -2.23 -21.38 21.69
C ARG A 187 -2.13 -19.93 21.23
N GLU A 188 -2.39 -19.06 22.20
CA GLU A 188 -2.85 -17.67 22.14
C GLU A 188 -2.05 -16.69 21.26
N ILE A 189 -2.85 -15.81 20.65
CA ILE A 189 -2.48 -14.64 19.89
C ILE A 189 -1.61 -13.73 20.75
N LEU A 190 -0.30 -13.73 20.47
CA LEU A 190 0.48 -12.53 20.72
C LEU A 190 0.14 -11.58 19.58
N ASN A 191 -0.57 -10.52 19.93
CA ASN A 191 -0.78 -9.34 19.12
C ASN A 191 0.62 -8.76 18.84
N HIS A 192 1.36 -9.38 17.93
CA HIS A 192 2.62 -8.88 17.45
C HIS A 192 2.25 -7.61 16.69
N GLN A 193 2.30 -6.47 17.41
CA GLN A 193 2.80 -5.24 16.82
C GLN A 193 3.95 -5.70 15.95
N ALA A 194 3.77 -5.70 14.62
CA ALA A 194 4.88 -5.89 13.70
C ALA A 194 5.98 -4.96 14.25
N PRO A 195 7.19 -5.48 14.55
CA PRO A 195 8.16 -4.79 15.41
C PRO A 195 8.16 -3.31 15.05
N ASN A 196 7.93 -2.45 16.05
CA ASN A 196 7.63 -1.01 15.94
C ASN A 196 8.66 -0.21 15.09
N GLU A 197 9.71 -0.87 14.60
CA GLU A 197 10.66 -0.39 13.62
C GLU A 197 10.48 -1.19 12.32
N GLY A 198 9.45 -0.83 11.54
CA GLY A 198 9.37 -1.27 10.15
C GLY A 198 10.72 -1.09 9.47
N GLN A 199 11.13 -2.05 8.66
CA GLN A 199 12.42 -1.99 8.00
C GLN A 199 12.44 -0.76 7.09
N PRO A 200 13.51 0.05 7.09
CA PRO A 200 13.58 1.23 6.25
C PRO A 200 13.50 0.80 4.78
N ILE A 201 12.84 1.61 3.96
CA ILE A 201 12.56 1.27 2.56
C ILE A 201 13.83 0.96 1.76
N VAL A 202 14.95 1.58 2.12
CA VAL A 202 16.26 1.34 1.50
C VAL A 202 16.78 -0.09 1.67
N ARG A 203 16.33 -0.82 2.70
CA ARG A 203 16.64 -2.26 2.82
C ARG A 203 15.86 -3.08 1.80
N LEU A 204 14.59 -2.74 1.56
CA LEU A 204 13.80 -3.38 0.51
C LEU A 204 14.38 -3.09 -0.87
N GLU A 205 14.81 -1.86 -1.14
CA GLU A 205 15.46 -1.51 -2.41
C GLU A 205 16.69 -2.39 -2.70
N ARG A 206 17.53 -2.63 -1.67
CA ARG A 206 18.71 -3.49 -1.82
C ARG A 206 18.31 -4.93 -2.11
N LEU A 207 17.28 -5.44 -1.44
CA LEU A 207 16.75 -6.78 -1.65
C LEU A 207 16.21 -6.91 -3.09
N LEU A 208 15.35 -5.98 -3.49
CA LEU A 208 14.77 -5.95 -4.83
C LEU A 208 15.85 -5.85 -5.91
N LYS A 209 16.83 -4.94 -5.75
CA LYS A 209 17.95 -4.80 -6.70
C LYS A 209 18.83 -6.05 -6.77
N ARG A 210 19.01 -6.77 -5.67
CA ARG A 210 19.91 -7.93 -5.60
C ARG A 210 19.26 -9.21 -6.14
N TYR A 211 17.97 -9.40 -5.92
CA TYR A 211 17.31 -10.68 -6.15
C TYR A 211 16.12 -10.62 -7.13
N TYR A 212 15.56 -9.43 -7.35
CA TYR A 212 14.34 -9.20 -8.13
C TYR A 212 14.48 -8.14 -9.22
N LYS A 213 15.72 -7.77 -9.55
CA LYS A 213 16.05 -7.02 -10.75
C LYS A 213 16.52 -8.00 -11.82
N ILE A 214 16.01 -7.80 -13.03
CA ILE A 214 16.44 -8.53 -14.23
C ILE A 214 17.48 -7.68 -14.95
#